data_AF-A0A9D6YAJ2-F1
#
_entry.id   AF-A0A9D6YAJ2-F1
#
_cell.length_a   1.000
_cell.length_b   1.000
_cell.length_c   1.000
_cell.angle_alpha   90.00
_cell.angle_beta   90.00
_cell.angle_gamma   90.00
#
_symmetry.space_group_name_H-M   'P 1'
#
loop_
_entity.id
_entity.type
_entity.pdbx_description
1 polymer ?
#
loop_
_entity_poly.entity_id
_entity_poly.type
_entity_poly.pdbx_seq_one_letter_code
_entity_poly.pdbx_strand_id
1 'polypeptide(L)'
;MSIGGRFAVDDAGETPNTQVAMLDYQPAPLICEIRNVRTGTGANAMGTYRNRGRGVVVDCEGGYFAGDASGGALFDPQGTKIKEIASDGKDRLEVSHLSNFIAAMRSRRAGDLTCEALEGHHSAAGCHMANISHRLGRQAAPEAIRERIQSQRERADAFERCREYLRENGVDLGATPAVLGPWVTFDAKQERFVHDFADAANALARREYRHPFVMPASV
;
A
#
# COMPACT_ATOMS: atom_id res chain seq x y z
N MET A 1 -3.56 4.95 -8.51
CA MET A 1 -3.87 6.29 -7.97
C MET A 1 -3.47 6.36 -6.51
N SER A 2 -3.14 7.55 -6.00
CA SER A 2 -2.81 7.76 -4.59
C SER A 2 -3.58 8.96 -4.03
N ILE A 3 -4.06 8.83 -2.79
CA ILE A 3 -4.59 9.92 -1.99
C ILE A 3 -3.84 9.93 -0.66
N GLY A 4 -3.20 11.02 -0.28
CA GLY A 4 -2.44 11.04 0.97
C GLY A 4 -1.62 12.30 1.17
N GLY A 5 -0.81 12.31 2.22
CA GLY A 5 0.01 13.47 2.55
C GLY A 5 0.96 13.20 3.70
N ARG A 6 1.71 14.24 4.05
CA ARG A 6 2.46 14.32 5.30
C ARG A 6 1.65 15.15 6.27
N PHE A 7 1.11 14.51 7.31
CA PHE A 7 0.24 15.15 8.28
C PHE A 7 0.85 15.06 9.68
N ALA A 8 0.62 16.10 10.48
CA ALA A 8 1.09 16.23 11.86
C ALA A 8 2.62 16.11 12.03
N VAL A 9 3.39 16.31 10.97
CA VAL A 9 4.85 16.33 10.96
C VAL A 9 5.34 17.51 10.13
N ASP A 10 6.42 18.14 10.58
CA ASP A 10 7.19 19.13 9.83
C ASP A 10 8.62 18.60 9.71
N ASP A 11 8.86 17.82 8.67
CA ASP A 11 10.13 17.15 8.43
C ASP A 11 10.52 17.17 6.95
N ALA A 12 11.72 16.69 6.65
CA ALA A 12 12.25 16.66 5.28
C ALA A 12 11.73 15.48 4.44
N GLY A 13 10.66 14.80 4.86
CA GLY A 13 10.12 13.68 4.09
C GLY A 13 9.37 14.14 2.84
N GLU A 14 9.51 13.41 1.75
CA GLU A 14 8.85 13.71 0.46
C GLU A 14 7.79 12.66 0.07
N THR A 15 7.63 11.60 0.87
CA THR A 15 6.61 10.56 0.70
C THR A 15 5.48 10.76 1.72
N PRO A 16 4.26 10.27 1.48
CA PRO A 16 3.19 10.43 2.45
C PRO A 16 3.43 9.58 3.71
N ASN A 17 3.13 10.11 4.90
CA ASN A 17 3.07 9.32 6.12
C ASN A 17 1.70 8.64 6.29
N THR A 18 0.66 9.18 5.65
CA THR A 18 -0.66 8.56 5.52
C THR A 18 -1.08 8.53 4.06
N GLN A 19 -1.44 7.35 3.56
CA GLN A 19 -1.69 7.12 2.14
C GLN A 19 -2.76 6.05 1.93
N VAL A 20 -3.73 6.33 1.06
CA VAL A 20 -4.59 5.35 0.42
C VAL A 20 -4.10 5.18 -1.01
N ALA A 21 -3.46 4.05 -1.28
CA ALA A 21 -3.03 3.66 -2.62
C ALA A 21 -4.07 2.72 -3.24
N MET A 22 -4.50 3.04 -4.46
CA MET A 22 -5.49 2.28 -5.21
C MET A 22 -4.83 1.71 -6.47
N LEU A 23 -4.79 0.39 -6.57
CA LEU A 23 -4.20 -0.36 -7.67
C LEU A 23 -5.31 -1.18 -8.35
N ASP A 24 -5.48 -0.98 -9.65
CA ASP A 24 -6.60 -1.52 -10.43
C ASP A 24 -6.31 -2.95 -10.96
N TYR A 25 -5.89 -3.84 -10.05
CA TYR A 25 -5.68 -5.24 -10.38
C TYR A 25 -6.99 -5.92 -10.79
N GLN A 26 -6.88 -6.93 -11.65
CA GLN A 26 -7.97 -7.81 -12.03
C GLN A 26 -7.73 -9.20 -11.46
N PRO A 27 -8.79 -9.93 -11.05
CA PRO A 27 -10.21 -9.55 -11.13
C PRO A 27 -10.68 -8.61 -10.01
N ALA A 28 -9.83 -8.33 -9.01
CA ALA A 28 -10.17 -7.49 -7.88
C ALA A 28 -9.10 -6.42 -7.63
N PRO A 29 -9.49 -5.17 -7.31
CA PRO A 29 -8.54 -4.12 -7.03
C PRO A 29 -7.81 -4.37 -5.71
N LEU A 30 -6.61 -3.82 -5.59
CA LEU A 30 -5.87 -3.76 -4.34
C LEU A 30 -5.93 -2.34 -3.77
N ILE A 31 -6.33 -2.22 -2.51
CA ILE A 31 -6.29 -0.97 -1.75
C ILE A 31 -5.29 -1.16 -0.62
N CYS A 32 -4.28 -0.29 -0.56
CA CYS A 32 -3.31 -0.27 0.53
C CYS A 32 -3.50 1.00 1.34
N GLU A 33 -3.79 0.86 2.63
CA GLU A 33 -3.94 1.96 3.58
C GLU A 33 -2.73 1.98 4.52
N ILE A 34 -1.93 3.05 4.42
CA ILE A 34 -0.85 3.37 5.34
C ILE A 34 -1.31 4.51 6.23
N ARG A 35 -1.10 4.36 7.54
CA ARG A 35 -1.47 5.33 8.56
C ARG A 35 -0.26 5.52 9.48
N ASN A 36 0.16 6.76 9.69
CA ASN A 36 1.31 7.07 10.57
C ASN A 36 1.16 8.42 11.29
N VAL A 37 -0.08 8.77 11.60
CA VAL A 37 -0.47 9.83 12.54
C VAL A 37 -1.06 9.16 13.78
N ARG A 38 -0.55 9.50 14.95
CA ARG A 38 -1.09 9.00 16.22
C ARG A 38 -0.91 10.05 17.29
N THR A 39 -1.96 10.81 17.58
CA THR A 39 -1.92 11.84 18.64
C THR A 39 -2.43 11.31 19.98
N GLY A 40 -3.27 10.25 19.97
CA GLY A 40 -3.77 9.59 21.18
C GLY A 40 -3.10 8.25 21.50
N THR A 41 -3.11 7.86 22.78
CA THR A 41 -2.62 6.54 23.25
C THR A 41 -3.68 5.43 23.20
N GLY A 42 -4.91 5.76 22.84
CA GLY A 42 -6.02 4.81 22.75
C GLY A 42 -5.75 3.65 21.79
N ALA A 43 -6.38 2.50 22.05
CA ALA A 43 -6.22 1.27 21.27
C ALA A 43 -6.65 1.43 19.80
N ASN A 44 -7.58 2.37 19.53
CA ASN A 44 -8.12 2.62 18.20
C ASN A 44 -7.53 3.85 17.51
N ALA A 45 -6.46 4.45 18.04
CA ALA A 45 -5.91 5.70 17.50
C ALA A 45 -5.41 5.58 16.03
N MET A 46 -5.07 4.36 15.59
CA MET A 46 -4.71 4.07 14.20
C MET A 46 -5.91 3.70 13.31
N GLY A 47 -7.12 3.69 13.89
CA GLY A 47 -8.35 3.15 13.32
C GLY A 47 -8.28 1.64 13.07
N THR A 48 -9.41 1.06 12.66
CA THR A 48 -9.48 -0.36 12.27
C THR A 48 -10.30 -0.53 10.99
N TYR A 49 -10.10 -1.65 10.31
CA TYR A 49 -10.97 -2.15 9.26
C TYR A 49 -11.28 -3.61 9.55
N ARG A 50 -12.56 -3.96 9.65
CA ARG A 50 -13.03 -5.31 10.03
C ARG A 50 -12.35 -5.84 11.31
N ASN A 51 -12.31 -4.97 12.33
CA ASN A 51 -11.69 -5.22 13.63
C ASN A 51 -10.17 -5.50 13.59
N ARG A 52 -9.47 -4.99 12.57
CA ARG A 52 -8.01 -5.09 12.43
C ARG A 52 -7.38 -3.70 12.29
N GLY A 53 -6.33 -3.43 13.06
CA GLY A 53 -5.50 -2.22 12.90
C GLY A 53 -4.34 -2.40 11.90
N ARG A 54 -4.09 -3.63 11.46
CA ARG A 54 -3.07 -3.98 10.46
C ARG A 54 -3.39 -5.34 9.85
N GLY A 55 -2.78 -5.63 8.69
CA GLY A 55 -2.85 -6.94 8.05
C GLY A 55 -3.51 -6.86 6.68
N VAL A 56 -4.09 -7.96 6.27
CA VAL A 56 -4.72 -8.17 4.96
C VAL A 56 -6.18 -8.55 5.18
N VAL A 57 -7.06 -7.91 4.43
CA VAL A 57 -8.44 -8.33 4.24
C VAL A 57 -8.60 -8.77 2.79
N VAL A 58 -9.21 -9.94 2.59
CA VAL A 58 -9.54 -10.45 1.25
C VAL A 58 -11.04 -10.66 1.20
N ASP A 59 -11.69 -9.87 0.34
CA ASP A 59 -13.12 -9.97 0.07
C ASP A 59 -13.41 -11.03 -1.00
N CYS A 60 -14.41 -11.85 -0.73
CA CYS A 60 -14.89 -12.92 -1.60
C CYS A 60 -16.43 -12.90 -1.64
N GLU A 61 -17.04 -13.57 -2.62
CA GLU A 61 -18.52 -13.62 -2.75
C GLU A 61 -19.23 -14.18 -1.50
N GLY A 62 -18.60 -15.13 -0.82
CA GLY A 62 -19.14 -15.80 0.37
C GLY A 62 -18.74 -15.17 1.71
N GLY A 63 -18.13 -13.98 1.72
CA GLY A 63 -17.64 -13.33 2.94
C GLY A 63 -16.19 -12.90 2.80
N TYR A 64 -15.38 -13.03 3.85
CA TYR A 64 -14.02 -12.50 3.80
C TYR A 64 -13.03 -13.18 4.73
N PHE A 65 -11.76 -13.07 4.37
CA PHE A 65 -10.65 -13.30 5.27
C PHE A 65 -10.20 -11.98 5.90
N ALA A 66 -9.86 -11.99 7.18
CA ALA A 66 -9.13 -10.92 7.84
C ALA A 66 -8.01 -11.50 8.71
N GLY A 67 -6.77 -11.13 8.44
CA GLY A 67 -5.59 -11.72 9.09
C GLY A 67 -4.30 -10.95 8.90
N ASP A 68 -3.23 -11.43 9.53
CA ASP A 68 -1.86 -11.00 9.26
C ASP A 68 -0.91 -12.22 9.36
N ALA A 69 0.41 -11.97 9.40
CA ALA A 69 1.41 -13.02 9.55
C ALA A 69 1.27 -13.85 10.86
N SER A 70 0.47 -13.40 11.82
CA SER A 70 0.17 -14.10 13.07
C SER A 70 -1.21 -14.80 13.07
N GLY A 71 -1.81 -14.97 11.90
CA GLY A 71 -3.05 -15.71 11.72
C GLY A 71 -4.24 -14.81 11.39
N GLY A 72 -5.41 -15.42 11.27
CA GLY A 72 -6.59 -14.77 10.74
C GLY A 72 -7.87 -15.53 11.02
N ALA A 73 -8.96 -15.06 10.43
CA ALA A 73 -10.22 -15.79 10.44
C ALA A 73 -10.99 -15.54 9.14
N LEU A 74 -11.81 -16.52 8.77
CA LEU A 74 -12.81 -16.44 7.73
C LEU A 74 -14.14 -16.05 8.37
N PHE A 75 -14.86 -15.14 7.72
CA PHE A 75 -16.13 -14.61 8.15
C PHE A 75 -17.15 -14.70 7.02
N ASP A 76 -18.42 -14.85 7.36
CA ASP A 76 -19.54 -14.78 6.41
C ASP A 76 -19.83 -13.32 6.00
N PRO A 77 -20.77 -13.06 5.06
CA PRO A 77 -21.12 -11.69 4.65
C PRO A 77 -21.73 -10.84 5.78
N GLN A 78 -22.20 -11.46 6.86
CA GLN A 78 -22.76 -10.79 8.04
C GLN A 78 -21.68 -10.48 9.10
N GLY A 79 -20.42 -10.90 8.88
CA GLY A 79 -19.32 -10.71 9.81
C GLY A 79 -19.26 -11.77 10.92
N THR A 80 -20.01 -12.87 10.81
CA THR A 80 -19.93 -13.99 11.74
C THR A 80 -18.71 -14.85 11.42
N LYS A 81 -17.90 -15.15 12.44
CA LYS A 81 -16.69 -15.98 12.28
C LYS A 81 -17.08 -17.41 11.87
N ILE A 82 -16.68 -17.83 10.67
CA ILE A 82 -16.85 -19.19 10.16
C ILE A 82 -15.73 -20.10 10.70
N LYS A 83 -14.47 -19.63 10.57
CA LYS A 83 -13.30 -20.44 10.90
C LYS A 83 -12.13 -19.56 11.34
N GLU A 84 -11.44 -20.00 12.37
CA GLU A 84 -10.19 -19.41 12.82
C GLU A 84 -9.00 -20.08 12.11
N ILE A 85 -8.01 -19.28 11.73
CA ILE A 85 -6.75 -19.71 11.14
C ILE A 85 -5.64 -19.31 12.13
N ALA A 86 -5.24 -20.26 12.97
CA ALA A 86 -4.20 -20.06 13.95
C ALA A 86 -2.82 -19.92 13.29
N SER A 87 -1.94 -19.12 13.91
CA SER A 87 -0.51 -19.12 13.59
C SER A 87 0.21 -20.19 14.38
N ASP A 88 1.30 -20.70 13.81
CA ASP A 88 2.27 -21.58 14.44
C ASP A 88 3.32 -20.84 15.30
N GLY A 89 3.19 -19.51 15.47
CA GLY A 89 3.99 -18.67 16.37
C GLY A 89 4.97 -17.74 15.64
N LYS A 90 5.10 -16.49 16.12
CA LYS A 90 5.91 -15.42 15.48
C LYS A 90 7.40 -15.75 15.41
N ASP A 91 7.95 -16.38 16.44
CA ASP A 91 9.39 -16.72 16.51
C ASP A 91 9.81 -17.70 15.42
N ARG A 92 8.86 -18.47 14.87
CA ARG A 92 9.14 -19.42 13.78
C ARG A 92 9.24 -18.73 12.43
N LEU A 93 8.64 -17.57 12.23
CA LEU A 93 8.57 -16.94 10.91
C LEU A 93 9.94 -16.44 10.45
N GLU A 94 10.63 -15.66 11.28
CA GLU A 94 11.97 -15.14 10.97
C GLU A 94 12.97 -16.28 10.76
N VAL A 95 12.96 -17.27 11.67
CA VAL A 95 13.79 -18.46 11.55
C VAL A 95 13.48 -19.24 10.26
N SER A 96 12.22 -19.35 9.86
CA SER A 96 11.82 -20.03 8.63
C SER A 96 12.33 -19.30 7.38
N HIS A 97 12.21 -17.98 7.32
CA HIS A 97 12.72 -17.18 6.21
C HIS A 97 14.25 -17.31 6.06
N LEU A 98 14.99 -17.16 7.17
CA LEU A 98 16.45 -17.28 7.16
C LEU A 98 16.90 -18.70 6.80
N SER A 99 16.22 -19.72 7.34
CA SER A 99 16.53 -21.12 7.07
C SER A 99 16.30 -21.48 5.61
N ASN A 100 15.20 -21.01 5.01
CA ASN A 100 14.91 -21.21 3.59
C ASN A 100 15.99 -20.55 2.70
N PHE A 101 16.37 -19.31 2.99
CA PHE A 101 17.42 -18.61 2.25
C PHE A 101 18.77 -19.35 2.31
N ILE A 102 19.21 -19.75 3.51
CA ILE A 102 20.47 -20.49 3.69
C ILE A 102 20.41 -21.86 2.97
N ALA A 103 19.27 -22.55 3.02
CA ALA A 103 19.09 -23.81 2.33
C ALA A 103 19.22 -23.66 0.80
N ALA A 104 18.55 -22.67 0.21
CA ALA A 104 18.63 -22.38 -1.22
C ALA A 104 20.05 -21.95 -1.66
N MET A 105 20.74 -21.15 -0.83
CA MET A 105 22.15 -20.80 -1.02
C MET A 105 23.06 -22.04 -1.06
N ARG A 106 22.86 -22.98 -0.12
CA ARG A 106 23.62 -24.23 -0.04
C ARG A 106 23.33 -25.16 -1.22
N SER A 107 22.07 -25.25 -1.64
CA SER A 107 21.66 -26.09 -2.75
C SER A 107 22.02 -25.50 -4.12
N ARG A 108 22.23 -24.18 -4.18
CA ARG A 108 22.45 -23.39 -5.40
C ARG A 108 21.31 -23.52 -6.41
N ARG A 109 20.09 -23.79 -5.93
CA ARG A 109 18.89 -23.85 -6.76
C ARG A 109 17.95 -22.71 -6.34
N ALA A 110 17.78 -21.75 -7.25
CA ALA A 110 16.85 -20.63 -7.11
C ALA A 110 15.44 -21.11 -6.70
N GLY A 111 14.90 -22.11 -7.41
CA GLY A 111 13.58 -22.68 -7.14
C GLY A 111 13.37 -23.33 -5.77
N ASP A 112 14.41 -23.44 -4.92
CA ASP A 112 14.25 -23.84 -3.52
C ASP A 112 13.83 -22.65 -2.61
N LEU A 113 13.90 -21.40 -3.09
CA LEU A 113 13.42 -20.21 -2.38
C LEU A 113 11.89 -20.19 -2.35
N THR A 114 11.32 -19.95 -1.17
CA THR A 114 9.87 -19.74 -1.00
C THR A 114 9.42 -18.40 -1.59
N CYS A 115 10.33 -17.42 -1.65
CA CYS A 115 10.06 -16.09 -2.18
C CYS A 115 11.29 -15.64 -2.97
N GLU A 116 11.18 -15.71 -4.30
CA GLU A 116 12.24 -15.27 -5.22
C GLU A 116 12.34 -13.75 -5.29
N ALA A 117 13.47 -13.25 -5.79
CA ALA A 117 13.67 -11.80 -5.93
C ALA A 117 12.60 -11.12 -6.79
N LEU A 118 12.03 -11.84 -7.76
CA LEU A 118 10.96 -11.36 -8.63
C LEU A 118 9.68 -11.01 -7.87
N GLU A 119 9.34 -11.75 -6.81
CA GLU A 119 8.19 -11.44 -5.95
C GLU A 119 8.41 -10.13 -5.17
N GLY A 120 9.65 -9.90 -4.74
CA GLY A 120 10.07 -8.63 -4.14
C GLY A 120 9.97 -7.47 -5.13
N HIS A 121 10.37 -7.68 -6.38
CA HIS A 121 10.23 -6.69 -7.45
C HIS A 121 8.75 -6.34 -7.71
N HIS A 122 7.89 -7.35 -7.88
CA HIS A 122 6.46 -7.14 -8.14
C HIS A 122 5.75 -6.43 -6.99
N SER A 123 6.04 -6.79 -5.74
CA SER A 123 5.45 -6.11 -4.58
C SER A 123 5.93 -4.66 -4.44
N ALA A 124 7.22 -4.39 -4.68
CA ALA A 124 7.77 -3.04 -4.64
C ALA A 124 7.22 -2.13 -5.77
N ALA A 125 6.90 -2.69 -6.94
CA ALA A 125 6.34 -1.92 -8.06
C ALA A 125 5.07 -1.17 -7.65
N GLY A 126 4.16 -1.79 -6.90
CA GLY A 126 2.94 -1.14 -6.39
C GLY A 126 3.25 0.07 -5.49
N CYS A 127 4.22 -0.06 -4.59
CA CYS A 127 4.68 1.04 -3.73
C CYS A 127 5.26 2.20 -4.55
N HIS A 128 6.09 1.89 -5.56
CA HIS A 128 6.66 2.91 -6.44
C HIS A 128 5.59 3.62 -7.27
N MET A 129 4.63 2.88 -7.84
CA MET A 129 3.50 3.46 -8.57
C MET A 129 2.66 4.40 -7.70
N ALA A 130 2.40 4.02 -6.44
CA ALA A 130 1.67 4.86 -5.50
C ALA A 130 2.43 6.16 -5.17
N ASN A 131 3.74 6.07 -4.93
CA ASN A 131 4.59 7.23 -4.65
C ASN A 131 4.74 8.15 -5.87
N ILE A 132 4.87 7.59 -7.08
CA ILE A 132 4.92 8.37 -8.32
C ILE A 132 3.58 9.09 -8.53
N SER A 133 2.45 8.39 -8.38
CA SER A 133 1.12 9.00 -8.41
C SER A 133 1.02 10.15 -7.40
N HIS A 134 1.48 9.96 -6.16
CA HIS A 134 1.49 11.04 -5.16
C HIS A 134 2.35 12.24 -5.58
N ARG A 135 3.57 12.02 -6.05
CA ARG A 135 4.49 13.10 -6.46
C ARG A 135 4.01 13.90 -7.69
N LEU A 136 3.22 13.27 -8.56
CA LEU A 136 2.56 13.94 -9.70
C LEU A 136 1.24 14.63 -9.29
N GLY A 137 0.74 14.33 -8.10
CA GLY A 137 -0.52 14.83 -7.60
C GLY A 137 -0.48 16.30 -7.22
N ARG A 138 -1.67 16.83 -6.90
CA ARG A 138 -1.83 18.17 -6.36
C ARG A 138 -2.70 18.11 -5.12
N GLN A 139 -2.53 19.07 -4.22
CA GLN A 139 -3.46 19.27 -3.12
C GLN A 139 -4.88 19.46 -3.67
N ALA A 140 -5.83 18.78 -3.07
CA ALA A 140 -7.24 18.83 -3.48
C ALA A 140 -8.14 18.92 -2.25
N ALA A 141 -9.23 19.66 -2.39
CA ALA A 141 -10.27 19.72 -1.35
C ALA A 141 -10.90 18.32 -1.17
N PRO A 142 -11.33 17.96 0.05
CA PRO A 142 -11.96 16.66 0.32
C PRO A 142 -13.12 16.33 -0.61
N GLU A 143 -13.92 17.32 -0.99
CA GLU A 143 -15.07 17.18 -1.88
C GLU A 143 -14.65 16.79 -3.30
N ALA A 144 -13.59 17.42 -3.83
CA ALA A 144 -13.04 17.09 -5.15
C ALA A 144 -12.43 15.67 -5.16
N ILE A 145 -11.80 15.25 -4.05
CA ILE A 145 -11.30 13.89 -3.90
C ILE A 145 -12.47 12.90 -3.92
N ARG A 146 -13.52 13.17 -3.14
CA ARG A 146 -14.72 12.32 -3.09
C ARG A 146 -15.36 12.19 -4.47
N GLU A 147 -15.55 13.30 -5.17
CA GLU A 147 -16.11 13.32 -6.53
C GLU A 147 -15.30 12.44 -7.49
N ARG A 148 -13.97 12.44 -7.36
CA ARG A 148 -13.08 11.65 -8.23
C ARG A 148 -13.23 10.14 -8.03
N ILE A 149 -13.55 9.68 -6.82
CA ILE A 149 -13.57 8.25 -6.45
C ILE A 149 -14.98 7.69 -6.19
N GLN A 150 -16.01 8.53 -6.18
CA GLN A 150 -17.39 8.16 -5.81
C GLN A 150 -17.98 6.99 -6.60
N SER A 151 -17.52 6.79 -7.85
CA SER A 151 -18.00 5.69 -8.70
C SER A 151 -17.59 4.30 -8.21
N GLN A 152 -16.69 4.22 -7.21
CA GLN A 152 -16.13 2.97 -6.72
C GLN A 152 -16.24 2.92 -5.21
N ARG A 153 -17.21 2.14 -4.74
CA ARG A 153 -17.65 2.10 -3.34
C ARG A 153 -16.50 1.86 -2.38
N GLU A 154 -15.65 0.90 -2.68
CA GLU A 154 -14.54 0.43 -1.84
C GLU A 154 -13.44 1.48 -1.75
N ARG A 155 -13.23 2.25 -2.82
CA ARG A 155 -12.29 3.37 -2.89
C ARG A 155 -12.80 4.56 -2.07
N ALA A 156 -14.07 4.90 -2.23
CA ALA A 156 -14.73 5.95 -1.45
C ALA A 156 -14.74 5.61 0.05
N ASP A 157 -15.08 4.37 0.39
CA ASP A 157 -15.09 3.84 1.75
C ASP A 157 -13.69 3.89 2.40
N ALA A 158 -12.63 3.50 1.68
CA ALA A 158 -11.25 3.66 2.16
C ALA A 158 -10.84 5.11 2.41
N PHE A 159 -11.25 6.03 1.54
CA PHE A 159 -10.96 7.45 1.73
C PHE A 159 -11.70 8.04 2.93
N GLU A 160 -12.98 7.73 3.11
CA GLU A 160 -13.74 8.23 4.28
C GLU A 160 -13.19 7.65 5.58
N ARG A 161 -12.79 6.37 5.62
CA ARG A 161 -12.07 5.81 6.78
C ARG A 161 -10.80 6.58 7.11
N CYS A 162 -9.99 6.89 6.08
CA CYS A 162 -8.76 7.64 6.25
C CYS A 162 -9.04 9.06 6.80
N ARG A 163 -10.04 9.74 6.23
CA ARG A 163 -10.46 11.08 6.67
C ARG A 163 -10.95 11.08 8.11
N GLU A 164 -11.74 10.09 8.50
CA GLU A 164 -12.23 9.95 9.87
C GLU A 164 -11.08 9.70 10.86
N TYR A 165 -10.19 8.76 10.52
CA TYR A 165 -8.97 8.50 11.28
C TYR A 165 -8.11 9.76 11.48
N LEU A 166 -7.90 10.55 10.42
CA LEU A 166 -7.13 11.80 10.49
C LEU A 166 -7.84 12.82 11.38
N ARG A 167 -9.16 12.96 11.25
CA ARG A 167 -9.99 13.84 12.08
C ARG A 167 -9.90 13.49 13.56
N GLU A 168 -10.02 12.21 13.90
CA GLU A 168 -9.85 11.71 15.28
C GLU A 168 -8.45 11.99 15.84
N ASN A 169 -7.45 12.12 14.98
CA ASN A 169 -6.10 12.48 15.35
C ASN A 169 -5.80 13.99 15.23
N GLY A 170 -6.81 14.84 15.06
CA GLY A 170 -6.66 16.30 15.03
C GLY A 170 -6.17 16.87 13.70
N VAL A 171 -6.23 16.09 12.62
CA VAL A 171 -5.90 16.54 11.27
C VAL A 171 -7.19 16.81 10.49
N ASP A 172 -7.45 18.07 10.19
CA ASP A 172 -8.53 18.49 9.31
C ASP A 172 -8.04 18.63 7.86
N LEU A 173 -8.59 17.83 6.95
CA LEU A 173 -8.25 17.88 5.52
C LEU A 173 -8.75 19.14 4.80
N GLY A 174 -9.66 19.92 5.40
CA GLY A 174 -10.01 21.25 4.90
C GLY A 174 -8.89 22.26 5.14
N ALA A 175 -8.21 22.16 6.29
CA ALA A 175 -7.09 23.04 6.67
C ALA A 175 -5.74 22.53 6.15
N THR A 176 -5.54 21.21 6.10
CA THR A 176 -4.34 20.56 5.57
C THR A 176 -4.73 19.59 4.45
N PRO A 177 -4.91 20.08 3.21
CA PRO A 177 -5.40 19.27 2.10
C PRO A 177 -4.50 18.08 1.77
N ALA A 178 -5.12 16.94 1.50
CA ALA A 178 -4.42 15.79 0.96
C ALA A 178 -4.01 16.03 -0.50
N VAL A 179 -2.95 15.36 -0.93
CA VAL A 179 -2.55 15.28 -2.34
C VAL A 179 -3.36 14.18 -3.03
N LEU A 180 -4.03 14.55 -4.11
CA LEU A 180 -4.70 13.65 -5.04
C LEU A 180 -3.79 13.39 -6.24
N GLY A 181 -3.23 12.19 -6.29
CA GLY A 181 -2.38 11.70 -7.38
C GLY A 181 -3.20 11.15 -8.56
N PRO A 182 -2.75 11.32 -9.81
CA PRO A 182 -3.45 10.77 -10.96
C PRO A 182 -3.38 9.24 -11.01
N TRP A 183 -4.21 8.63 -11.86
CA TRP A 183 -3.93 7.28 -12.35
C TRP A 183 -2.67 7.31 -13.20
N VAL A 184 -1.80 6.32 -12.99
CA VAL A 184 -0.61 6.09 -13.82
C VAL A 184 -0.70 4.64 -14.31
N THR A 185 -0.45 4.43 -15.60
CA THR A 185 -0.52 3.10 -16.21
C THR A 185 0.89 2.58 -16.43
N PHE A 186 1.15 1.35 -16.00
CA PHE A 186 2.46 0.70 -16.11
C PHE A 186 2.36 -0.49 -17.05
N ASP A 187 3.20 -0.52 -18.08
CA ASP A 187 3.36 -1.67 -18.95
C ASP A 187 4.41 -2.60 -18.33
N ALA A 188 3.96 -3.71 -17.75
CA ALA A 188 4.84 -4.67 -17.10
C ALA A 188 5.80 -5.39 -18.06
N LYS A 189 5.50 -5.46 -19.36
CA LYS A 189 6.40 -6.08 -20.34
C LYS A 189 7.53 -5.13 -20.75
N GLN A 190 7.23 -3.84 -20.82
CA GLN A 190 8.20 -2.80 -21.18
C GLN A 190 8.86 -2.15 -19.96
N GLU A 191 8.41 -2.50 -18.75
CA GLU A 191 8.83 -1.95 -17.46
C GLU A 191 8.84 -0.41 -17.42
N ARG A 192 7.79 0.21 -17.98
CA ARG A 192 7.67 1.68 -18.04
C ARG A 192 6.23 2.16 -17.93
N PHE A 193 6.08 3.41 -17.51
CA PHE A 193 4.79 4.10 -17.54
C PHE A 193 4.39 4.43 -18.98
N VAL A 194 3.11 4.32 -19.27
CA VAL A 194 2.49 4.55 -20.59
C VAL A 194 1.21 5.37 -20.43
N HIS A 195 0.73 5.95 -21.54
CA HIS A 195 -0.46 6.81 -21.61
C HIS A 195 -0.32 8.12 -20.80
N ASP A 196 -1.41 8.59 -20.20
CA ASP A 196 -1.45 9.84 -19.46
C ASP A 196 -0.37 9.86 -18.36
N PHE A 197 0.30 11.00 -18.24
CA PHE A 197 1.39 11.23 -17.28
C PHE A 197 2.64 10.35 -17.49
N ALA A 198 2.75 9.57 -18.58
CA ALA A 198 3.87 8.65 -18.80
C ALA A 198 5.24 9.33 -18.70
N ASP A 199 5.47 10.44 -19.40
CA ASP A 199 6.78 11.11 -19.41
C ASP A 199 7.17 11.59 -18.01
N ALA A 200 6.25 12.25 -17.32
CA ALA A 200 6.46 12.72 -15.95
C ALA A 200 6.66 11.55 -14.96
N ALA A 201 5.88 10.47 -15.10
CA ALA A 201 6.01 9.28 -14.26
C ALA A 201 7.35 8.56 -14.48
N ASN A 202 7.77 8.39 -15.74
CA ASN A 202 9.05 7.77 -16.10
C ASN A 202 10.25 8.63 -15.64
N ALA A 203 10.14 9.96 -15.69
CA ALA A 203 11.16 10.86 -15.15
C ALA A 203 11.32 10.68 -13.62
N LEU A 204 10.25 10.31 -12.90
CA LEU A 204 10.31 10.00 -11.46
C LEU A 204 10.72 8.56 -11.15
N ALA A 205 10.58 7.65 -12.11
CA ALA A 205 10.94 6.23 -11.97
C ALA A 205 12.45 6.00 -11.94
N ARG A 206 13.24 6.97 -12.45
CA ARG A 206 14.70 6.98 -12.38
C ARG A 206 15.15 8.24 -11.66
N ARG A 207 16.30 8.18 -10.99
CA ARG A 207 16.94 9.37 -10.42
C ARG A 207 18.04 9.83 -11.35
N GLU A 208 18.27 11.15 -11.38
CA GLU A 208 19.52 11.68 -11.87
C GLU A 208 20.63 11.24 -10.92
N TYR A 209 21.50 10.36 -11.41
CA TYR A 209 22.59 9.83 -10.63
C TYR A 209 23.67 10.91 -10.45
N ARG A 210 24.22 11.01 -9.23
CA ARG A 210 25.35 11.89 -8.96
C ARG A 210 26.62 11.29 -9.56
N HIS A 211 27.19 11.92 -10.58
CA HIS A 211 28.48 11.49 -11.12
C HIS A 211 29.60 11.47 -10.05
N PRO A 212 30.51 10.48 -10.07
CA PRO A 212 30.61 9.38 -11.04
C PRO A 212 29.77 8.12 -10.69
N PHE A 213 28.90 8.17 -9.67
CA PHE A 213 28.12 7.03 -9.16
C PHE A 213 26.84 6.80 -9.98
N VAL A 214 27.01 6.40 -11.25
CA VAL A 214 25.92 6.16 -12.19
C VAL A 214 25.58 4.68 -12.31
N MET A 215 24.29 4.36 -12.41
CA MET A 215 23.87 3.02 -12.81
C MET A 215 23.94 2.90 -14.33
N PRO A 216 24.51 1.82 -14.90
CA PRO A 216 24.57 1.63 -16.35
C PRO A 216 23.17 1.66 -16.97
N ALA A 217 23.04 2.29 -18.15
CA ALA A 217 21.77 2.34 -18.88
C ALA A 217 21.35 0.97 -19.47
N SER A 218 22.29 0.04 -19.56
CA SER A 218 22.11 -1.34 -20.02
C SER A 218 22.94 -2.28 -19.13
N VAL A 219 22.38 -3.44 -18.79
CA VAL A 219 23.05 -4.53 -18.04
C VAL A 219 23.48 -5.62 -19.00
#